data_AF-X1B664-F1
#
_entry.id   AF-X1B664-F1
#
_cell.length_a   1.000
_cell.length_b   1.000
_cell.length_c   1.000
_cell.angle_alpha   90.00
_cell.angle_beta   90.00
_cell.angle_gamma   90.00
#
_symmetry.space_group_name_H-M   'P 1'
#
loop_
_entity.id
_entity.type
_entity.pdbx_description
1 polymer ?
#
loop_
_entity_poly.entity_id
_entity_poly.type
_entity_poly.pdbx_seq_one_letter_code
_entity_poly.pdbx_strand_id
1 'polypeptide(L)'
;MLHNPIYAGIYCYGRKQIKNTVEGKKQINMPVEDWHAFMADAHPGYITGDQFDENEKKLKENSYARGEDRRKSPPREGPALLQGIIICGRCGNRMKVGYRQDCSSLVPIYRCNKDRIENGAKVCQTVAGEKVDQEISKLLLEMLNPLAIKAAIEVQNELSQRKLEVCKFYRQQVERAGYETEIAKKRYMLVDPQNRLVATELEAAWNQKLKA
;
A
#
# COMPACT_ATOMS: atom_id res chain seq x y z
N MET A 1 6.72 9.36 -5.40
CA MET A 1 7.77 8.80 -4.52
C MET A 1 7.86 7.28 -4.67
N LEU A 2 6.79 6.54 -4.34
CA LEU A 2 6.79 5.07 -4.31
C LEU A 2 7.04 4.36 -5.66
N HIS A 3 6.90 5.06 -6.79
CA HIS A 3 7.21 4.52 -8.11
C HIS A 3 8.67 4.69 -8.53
N ASN A 4 9.51 5.39 -7.75
CA ASN A 4 10.89 5.70 -8.14
C ASN A 4 11.86 4.63 -7.60
N PRO A 5 12.50 3.83 -8.47
CA PRO A 5 13.39 2.74 -8.06
C PRO A 5 14.67 3.24 -7.36
N ILE A 6 15.01 4.54 -7.46
CA ILE A 6 16.10 5.15 -6.68
C ILE A 6 15.89 4.92 -5.17
N TYR A 7 14.66 4.91 -4.66
CA TYR A 7 14.43 4.64 -3.23
C TYR A 7 14.85 3.23 -2.82
N ALA A 8 14.96 2.30 -3.77
CA ALA A 8 15.41 0.93 -3.55
C ALA A 8 16.92 0.73 -3.74
N GLY A 9 17.69 1.80 -3.91
CA GLY A 9 19.12 1.71 -4.24
C GLY A 9 19.39 1.36 -5.71
N ILE A 10 18.36 1.39 -6.56
CA ILE A 10 18.45 1.01 -7.97
C ILE A 10 18.69 2.25 -8.82
N TYR A 11 19.82 2.30 -9.51
CA TYR A 11 20.05 3.30 -10.56
C TYR A 11 19.38 2.84 -11.87
N CYS A 12 18.49 3.68 -12.40
CA CYS A 12 17.81 3.40 -13.66
C CYS A 12 17.91 4.56 -14.65
N TYR A 13 18.09 4.24 -15.94
CA TYR A 13 18.03 5.21 -17.04
C TYR A 13 17.23 4.65 -18.22
N GLY A 14 16.51 5.51 -18.94
CA GLY A 14 15.71 5.09 -20.10
C GLY A 14 14.29 4.59 -19.78
N ARG A 15 13.76 4.87 -18.58
CA ARG A 15 12.39 4.47 -18.18
C ARG A 15 11.29 5.11 -19.05
N LYS A 16 11.51 6.35 -19.50
CA LYS A 16 10.66 7.06 -20.45
C LYS A 16 11.44 7.24 -21.74
N GLN A 17 10.93 6.68 -22.83
CA GLN A 17 11.54 6.82 -24.15
C GLN A 17 10.57 7.50 -25.10
N ILE A 18 11.11 8.27 -26.05
CA ILE A 18 10.34 8.90 -27.11
C ILE A 18 10.39 7.98 -28.32
N LYS A 19 9.25 7.44 -28.73
CA LYS A 19 9.12 6.69 -30.00
C LYS A 19 8.44 7.57 -31.04
N ASN A 20 8.95 7.54 -32.26
CA ASN A 20 8.30 8.16 -33.41
C ASN A 20 7.19 7.23 -33.89
N THR A 21 5.96 7.72 -33.90
CA THR A 21 4.77 7.03 -34.40
C THR A 21 4.28 7.77 -35.65
N VAL A 22 3.38 7.16 -36.43
CA VAL A 22 2.77 7.79 -37.63
C VAL A 22 2.06 9.11 -37.28
N GLU A 23 1.58 9.25 -36.04
CA GLU A 23 0.91 10.45 -35.50
C GLU A 23 1.88 11.45 -34.81
N GLY A 24 3.19 11.20 -34.83
CA GLY A 24 4.21 12.04 -34.22
C GLY A 24 5.00 11.40 -33.07
N LYS A 25 5.71 12.23 -32.29
CA LYS A 25 6.55 11.79 -31.16
C LYS A 25 5.67 11.46 -29.94
N LYS A 26 5.69 10.20 -29.50
CA LYS A 26 4.97 9.76 -28.31
C LYS A 26 5.95 9.31 -27.23
N GLN A 27 5.77 9.82 -26.02
CA GLN A 27 6.53 9.37 -24.85
C GLN A 27 5.86 8.13 -24.27
N ILE A 28 6.63 7.04 -24.13
CA ILE A 28 6.14 5.75 -23.64
C ILE A 28 6.99 5.34 -22.43
N ASN A 29 6.33 4.79 -21.40
CA ASN A 29 7.02 4.13 -20.30
C ASN A 29 7.42 2.72 -20.75
N MET A 30 8.71 2.40 -20.70
CA MET A 30 9.23 1.10 -21.13
C MET A 30 9.18 0.07 -19.97
N PRO A 31 9.00 -1.23 -20.28
CA PRO A 31 9.17 -2.29 -19.29
C PRO A 31 10.61 -2.28 -18.76
N VAL A 32 10.82 -2.87 -17.58
CA VAL A 32 12.12 -2.85 -16.89
C VAL A 32 13.21 -3.49 -17.75
N GLU A 33 12.86 -4.53 -18.53
CA GLU A 33 13.80 -5.21 -19.44
C GLU A 33 14.36 -4.29 -20.53
N ASP A 34 13.62 -3.25 -20.94
CA ASP A 34 13.99 -2.35 -22.03
C ASP A 34 14.62 -1.04 -21.53
N TRP A 35 14.98 -0.96 -20.25
CA TRP A 35 15.68 0.21 -19.72
C TRP A 35 17.14 0.23 -20.20
N HIS A 36 17.62 1.41 -20.59
CA HIS A 36 19.00 1.57 -21.07
C HIS A 36 20.05 1.26 -19.99
N ALA A 37 19.71 1.48 -18.72
CA ALA A 37 20.54 1.08 -17.60
C ALA A 37 19.67 0.62 -16.43
N PHE A 38 20.05 -0.50 -15.83
CA PHE A 38 19.51 -1.03 -14.60
C PHE A 38 20.67 -1.57 -13.77
N MET A 39 20.98 -0.89 -12.66
CA MET A 39 22.02 -1.32 -11.72
C MET A 39 21.39 -1.42 -10.33
N ALA A 40 21.27 -2.64 -9.83
CA ALA A 40 20.86 -2.91 -8.45
C ALA A 40 22.00 -2.53 -7.49
N ASP A 41 21.64 -2.09 -6.27
CA ASP A 41 22.58 -1.72 -5.19
C ASP A 41 23.65 -0.68 -5.58
N ALA A 42 23.32 0.23 -6.50
CA ALA A 42 24.23 1.29 -6.93
C ALA A 42 24.53 2.30 -5.80
N HIS A 43 23.63 2.42 -4.84
CA HIS A 43 23.76 3.27 -3.65
C HIS A 43 22.86 2.75 -2.52
N PRO A 44 23.07 3.18 -1.26
CA PRO A 44 22.17 2.85 -0.16
C PRO A 44 20.73 3.26 -0.48
N GLY A 45 19.81 2.30 -0.48
CA GLY A 45 18.37 2.50 -0.63
C GLY A 45 17.71 2.84 0.71
N TYR A 46 16.60 3.56 0.66
CA TYR A 46 15.71 3.77 1.81
C TYR A 46 14.79 2.56 2.04
N ILE A 47 14.53 1.77 1.00
CA ILE A 47 13.77 0.52 1.03
C ILE A 47 14.59 -0.57 0.31
N THR A 48 14.28 -1.83 0.56
CA THR A 48 14.91 -2.93 -0.18
C THR A 48 14.28 -3.10 -1.57
N GLY A 49 14.98 -3.78 -2.49
CA GLY A 49 14.44 -4.15 -3.80
C GLY A 49 13.12 -4.94 -3.68
N ASP A 50 13.08 -5.94 -2.80
CA ASP A 50 11.86 -6.74 -2.56
C ASP A 50 10.69 -5.88 -2.07
N GLN A 51 10.95 -4.94 -1.16
CA GLN A 51 9.92 -4.01 -0.67
C GLN A 51 9.42 -3.10 -1.80
N PHE A 52 10.30 -2.67 -2.70
CA PHE A 52 9.91 -1.88 -3.87
C PHE A 52 9.00 -2.67 -4.80
N ASP A 53 9.34 -3.93 -5.10
CA ASP A 53 8.52 -4.80 -5.95
C ASP A 53 7.15 -5.10 -5.34
N GLU A 54 7.09 -5.35 -4.03
CA GLU A 54 5.82 -5.46 -3.31
C GLU A 54 4.99 -4.17 -3.37
N ASN A 55 5.64 -3.01 -3.21
CA ASN A 55 4.96 -1.72 -3.27
C ASN A 55 4.43 -1.45 -4.68
N GLU A 56 5.19 -1.76 -5.74
CA GLU A 56 4.74 -1.67 -7.13
C GLU A 56 3.55 -2.60 -7.41
N LYS A 57 3.57 -3.84 -6.89
CA LYS A 57 2.41 -4.76 -6.98
C LYS A 57 1.17 -4.17 -6.30
N LYS A 58 1.30 -3.70 -5.05
CA LYS A 58 0.21 -3.05 -4.31
C LYS A 58 -0.31 -1.80 -5.03
N LEU A 59 0.58 -1.00 -5.61
CA LEU A 59 0.20 0.20 -6.36
C LEU A 59 -0.51 -0.15 -7.67
N LYS A 60 -0.06 -1.18 -8.39
CA LYS A 60 -0.76 -1.68 -9.58
C LYS A 60 -2.16 -2.17 -9.23
N GLU A 61 -2.30 -2.94 -8.16
CA GLU A 61 -3.60 -3.38 -7.63
C GLU A 61 -4.50 -2.19 -7.24
N ASN A 62 -3.96 -1.16 -6.59
CA ASN A 62 -4.73 0.03 -6.25
C ASN A 62 -5.02 0.94 -7.46
N SER A 63 -4.21 0.86 -8.52
CA SER A 63 -4.35 1.67 -9.74
C SER A 63 -5.52 1.25 -10.63
N TYR A 64 -6.14 0.07 -10.38
CA TYR A 64 -7.34 -0.38 -11.10
C TYR A 64 -8.52 0.60 -10.99
N ALA A 65 -8.48 1.60 -10.11
CA ALA A 65 -9.41 2.72 -10.13
C ALA A 65 -9.29 3.65 -11.36
N ARG A 66 -8.12 3.69 -12.03
CA ARG A 66 -7.81 4.55 -13.19
C ARG A 66 -7.60 3.78 -14.50
N GLY A 67 -7.38 2.46 -14.46
CA GLY A 67 -7.16 1.63 -15.64
C GLY A 67 -8.43 1.25 -16.41
N GLU A 68 -8.23 0.62 -17.58
CA GLU A 68 -9.30 0.05 -18.40
C GLU A 68 -10.03 -1.10 -17.69
N ASP A 69 -9.29 -1.92 -16.93
CA ASP A 69 -9.85 -3.03 -16.16
C ASP A 69 -10.10 -2.67 -14.70
N ARG A 70 -11.27 -2.10 -14.42
CA ARG A 70 -11.66 -1.65 -13.07
C ARG A 70 -12.17 -2.78 -12.16
N ARG A 71 -11.81 -4.05 -12.43
CA ARG A 71 -12.27 -5.25 -11.70
C ARG A 71 -12.03 -5.20 -10.20
N LYS A 72 -10.97 -4.51 -9.77
CA LYS A 72 -10.58 -4.39 -8.36
C LYS A 72 -10.38 -2.93 -7.98
N SER A 73 -11.42 -2.12 -8.14
CA SER A 73 -11.35 -0.74 -7.64
C SER A 73 -11.43 -0.75 -6.11
N PRO A 74 -10.44 -0.23 -5.39
CA PRO A 74 -10.52 -0.17 -3.93
C PRO A 74 -11.68 0.73 -3.49
N PRO A 75 -12.31 0.45 -2.33
CA PRO A 75 -13.31 1.34 -1.72
C PRO A 75 -12.72 2.74 -1.57
N ARG A 76 -13.48 3.77 -1.94
CA ARG A 76 -13.12 5.18 -1.70
C ARG A 76 -14.10 5.81 -0.73
N GLU A 77 -13.80 7.04 -0.34
CA GLU A 77 -14.65 7.84 0.53
C GLU A 77 -16.07 7.99 -0.03
N GLY A 78 -17.05 8.04 0.87
CA GLY A 78 -18.46 8.28 0.60
C GLY A 78 -19.37 7.08 0.88
N PRO A 79 -20.69 7.30 0.89
CA PRO A 79 -21.67 6.29 1.34
C PRO A 79 -22.08 5.26 0.27
N ALA A 80 -21.39 5.19 -0.87
CA ALA A 80 -21.77 4.30 -1.98
C ALA A 80 -21.28 2.87 -1.73
N LEU A 81 -22.20 1.94 -1.50
CA LEU A 81 -21.87 0.55 -1.17
C LEU A 81 -21.21 -0.21 -2.34
N LEU A 82 -21.65 0.06 -3.57
CA LEU A 82 -21.27 -0.69 -4.77
C LEU A 82 -20.21 0.03 -5.60
N GLN A 83 -19.52 1.01 -5.02
CA GLN A 83 -18.49 1.77 -5.71
C GLN A 83 -17.44 0.84 -6.30
N GLY A 84 -17.25 0.91 -7.62
CA GLY A 84 -16.26 0.09 -8.31
C GLY A 84 -16.69 -1.34 -8.65
N ILE A 85 -17.84 -1.80 -8.13
CA ILE A 85 -18.37 -3.15 -8.35
C ILE A 85 -19.52 -3.12 -9.36
N ILE A 86 -20.39 -2.11 -9.29
CA ILE A 86 -21.61 -2.06 -10.09
C ILE A 86 -21.34 -2.02 -11.61
N ILE A 87 -22.11 -2.83 -12.35
CA ILE A 87 -22.07 -2.95 -13.82
C ILE A 87 -23.40 -2.50 -14.41
N CYS A 88 -23.34 -1.81 -15.55
CA CYS A 88 -24.53 -1.41 -16.29
C CYS A 88 -25.14 -2.61 -17.01
N GLY A 89 -26.40 -2.94 -16.70
CA GLY A 89 -27.13 -4.02 -17.35
C GLY A 89 -27.44 -3.81 -18.85
N ARG A 90 -27.20 -2.61 -19.40
CA ARG A 90 -27.40 -2.33 -20.84
C ARG A 90 -26.17 -2.55 -21.70
N CYS A 91 -24.99 -2.11 -21.23
CA CYS A 91 -23.76 -2.12 -22.03
C CYS A 91 -22.63 -2.94 -21.40
N GLY A 92 -22.83 -3.55 -20.23
CA GLY A 92 -21.81 -4.35 -19.54
C GLY A 92 -20.63 -3.54 -18.98
N ASN A 93 -20.62 -2.21 -19.17
CA ASN A 93 -19.57 -1.35 -18.61
C ASN A 93 -19.79 -1.08 -17.13
N ARG A 94 -18.69 -0.95 -16.38
CA ARG A 94 -18.74 -0.51 -14.97
C ARG A 94 -19.25 0.91 -14.83
N MET A 95 -20.11 1.13 -13.85
CA MET A 95 -20.68 2.44 -13.58
C MET A 95 -19.75 3.25 -12.68
N LYS A 96 -19.76 4.58 -12.84
CA LYS A 96 -19.07 5.52 -11.95
C LYS A 96 -20.05 5.99 -10.87
N VAL A 97 -19.52 6.29 -9.70
CA VAL A 97 -20.27 6.95 -8.63
C VAL A 97 -20.15 8.46 -8.80
N GLY A 98 -21.28 9.14 -8.79
CA GLY A 98 -21.37 10.56 -8.48
C GLY A 98 -22.13 10.73 -7.18
N TYR A 99 -22.03 11.91 -6.58
CA TYR A 99 -22.79 12.25 -5.40
C TYR A 99 -23.65 13.47 -5.67
N ARG A 100 -24.87 13.43 -5.15
CA ARG A 100 -25.74 14.59 -5.05
C ARG A 100 -25.84 14.94 -3.57
N GLN A 101 -25.64 16.20 -3.25
CA GLN A 101 -25.86 16.70 -1.90
C GLN A 101 -27.35 16.98 -1.74
N ASP A 102 -27.98 16.26 -0.82
CA ASP A 102 -29.29 16.60 -0.26
C ASP A 102 -29.04 17.28 1.10
N CYS A 103 -29.94 18.14 1.56
CA CYS A 103 -29.77 19.12 2.66
C CYS A 103 -28.65 18.82 3.68
N SER A 104 -28.63 17.61 4.26
CA SER A 104 -27.60 17.13 5.21
C SER A 104 -26.92 15.81 4.84
N SER A 105 -27.27 15.18 3.71
CA SER A 105 -26.79 13.84 3.35
C SER A 105 -26.21 13.76 1.94
N LEU A 106 -25.18 12.94 1.79
CA LEU A 106 -24.54 12.69 0.50
C LEU A 106 -25.21 11.48 -0.16
N VAL A 107 -26.00 11.70 -1.21
CA VAL A 107 -26.75 10.63 -1.87
C VAL A 107 -25.94 10.09 -3.06
N PRO A 108 -25.61 8.79 -3.10
CA PRO A 108 -24.86 8.21 -4.20
C PRO A 108 -25.74 8.05 -5.45
N ILE A 109 -25.14 8.28 -6.62
CA ILE A 109 -25.75 8.10 -7.93
C ILE A 109 -24.79 7.26 -8.78
N TYR A 110 -25.26 6.12 -9.27
CA TYR A 110 -24.51 5.30 -10.22
C TYR A 110 -24.79 5.74 -11.65
N ARG A 111 -23.75 6.09 -12.40
CA ARG A 111 -23.86 6.56 -13.78
C ARG A 111 -22.96 5.76 -14.71
N CYS A 112 -23.54 5.19 -15.77
CA CYS A 112 -22.79 4.64 -16.88
C CYS A 112 -22.45 5.75 -17.88
N ASN A 113 -21.22 6.27 -17.81
CA ASN A 113 -20.73 7.34 -18.68
C ASN A 113 -19.37 7.03 -19.32
N LYS A 114 -18.95 5.76 -19.38
CA LYS A 114 -17.68 5.37 -20.00
C LYS A 114 -17.61 5.81 -21.46
N ASP A 115 -18.60 5.39 -22.25
CA ASP A 115 -18.71 5.73 -23.68
C ASP A 115 -18.85 7.24 -23.94
N ARG A 116 -19.53 7.96 -23.03
CA ARG A 116 -19.57 9.43 -23.06
C ARG A 116 -18.19 10.07 -22.91
N ILE A 117 -17.32 9.50 -22.07
CA ILE A 117 -15.99 10.06 -21.78
C ILE A 117 -15.00 9.70 -22.88
N GLU A 118 -15.07 8.48 -23.41
CA GLU A 118 -14.15 7.99 -24.43
C GLU A 118 -14.54 8.49 -25.83
N ASN A 119 -15.83 8.48 -26.17
CA ASN A 119 -16.31 8.71 -27.54
C ASN A 119 -17.29 9.89 -27.67
N GLY A 120 -17.53 10.67 -26.60
CA GLY A 120 -18.46 11.81 -26.63
C GLY A 120 -19.94 11.42 -26.75
N ALA A 121 -20.28 10.15 -26.56
CA ALA A 121 -21.65 9.64 -26.67
C ALA A 121 -22.60 10.15 -25.55
N LYS A 122 -23.90 9.82 -25.67
CA LYS A 122 -24.90 10.08 -24.62
C LYS A 122 -24.66 9.19 -23.38
N VAL A 123 -25.15 9.62 -22.22
CA VAL A 123 -25.11 8.80 -21.00
C VAL A 123 -26.01 7.58 -21.18
N CYS A 124 -25.47 6.38 -20.99
CA CYS A 124 -26.20 5.13 -21.21
C CYS A 124 -27.32 4.91 -20.18
N GLN A 125 -26.99 5.10 -18.89
CA GLN A 125 -27.95 4.94 -17.79
C GLN A 125 -27.47 5.69 -16.55
N THR A 126 -28.41 6.20 -15.77
CA THR A 126 -28.19 6.73 -14.42
C THR A 126 -29.18 6.08 -13.47
N VAL A 127 -28.72 5.66 -12.30
CA VAL A 127 -29.51 4.96 -11.27
C VAL A 127 -29.25 5.62 -9.92
N ALA A 128 -30.31 5.86 -9.14
CA ALA A 128 -30.19 6.34 -7.77
C ALA A 128 -29.57 5.23 -6.91
N GLY A 129 -28.41 5.50 -6.29
CA GLY A 129 -27.65 4.48 -5.57
C GLY A 129 -28.29 4.07 -4.26
N GLU A 130 -28.98 4.99 -3.57
CA GLU A 130 -29.59 4.75 -2.26
C GLU A 130 -30.49 3.50 -2.21
N LYS A 131 -31.44 3.37 -3.14
CA LYS A 131 -32.36 2.22 -3.17
C LYS A 131 -31.64 0.92 -3.53
N VAL A 132 -30.66 0.98 -4.43
CA VAL A 132 -29.90 -0.21 -4.85
C VAL A 132 -29.02 -0.70 -3.71
N ASP A 133 -28.35 0.22 -3.02
CA ASP A 133 -27.49 -0.06 -1.89
C ASP A 133 -28.29 -0.62 -0.71
N GLN A 134 -29.50 -0.09 -0.45
CA GLN A 134 -30.40 -0.60 0.60
C GLN A 134 -30.82 -2.06 0.35
N GLU A 135 -31.27 -2.40 -0.87
CA GLU A 135 -31.70 -3.76 -1.18
C GLU A 135 -30.53 -4.75 -1.14
N ILE A 136 -29.37 -4.36 -1.66
CA ILE A 136 -28.18 -5.22 -1.58
C ILE A 136 -27.70 -5.36 -0.14
N SER A 137 -27.78 -4.30 0.67
CA SER A 137 -27.46 -4.38 2.08
C SER A 137 -28.36 -5.39 2.81
N LYS A 138 -29.66 -5.44 2.50
CA LYS A 138 -30.57 -6.43 3.09
C LYS A 138 -30.15 -7.85 2.72
N LEU A 139 -29.90 -8.11 1.43
CA LEU A 139 -29.46 -9.43 0.95
C LEU A 139 -28.14 -9.85 1.58
N LEU A 140 -27.18 -8.92 1.72
CA LEU A 140 -25.92 -9.19 2.41
C LEU A 140 -26.16 -9.56 3.87
N LEU A 141 -27.02 -8.83 4.58
CA LEU A 141 -27.35 -9.11 5.97
C LEU A 141 -28.09 -10.45 6.14
N GLU A 142 -28.94 -10.84 5.20
CA GLU A 142 -29.60 -12.15 5.19
C GLU A 142 -28.63 -13.31 4.94
N MET A 143 -27.64 -13.12 4.06
CA MET A 143 -26.62 -14.13 3.78
C MET A 143 -25.57 -14.25 4.90
N LEU A 144 -25.37 -13.20 5.69
CA LEU A 144 -24.39 -13.18 6.76
C LEU A 144 -24.89 -13.98 7.97
N ASN A 145 -24.38 -15.21 8.13
CA ASN A 145 -24.67 -16.04 9.30
C ASN A 145 -24.09 -15.39 10.58
N PRO A 146 -24.93 -14.97 11.56
CA PRO A 146 -24.47 -14.30 12.78
C PRO A 146 -23.44 -15.11 13.59
N LEU A 147 -23.48 -16.44 13.51
CA LEU A 147 -22.50 -17.31 14.17
C LEU A 147 -21.11 -17.25 13.50
N ALA A 148 -21.08 -17.18 12.16
CA ALA A 148 -19.84 -17.03 11.42
C ALA A 148 -19.18 -15.66 11.69
N ILE A 149 -19.98 -14.60 11.82
CA ILE A 149 -19.46 -13.27 12.18
C ILE A 149 -18.83 -13.29 13.57
N LYS A 150 -19.54 -13.86 14.57
CA LYS A 150 -19.02 -13.95 15.95
C LYS A 150 -17.70 -14.72 16.00
N ALA A 151 -17.63 -15.88 15.33
CA ALA A 151 -16.41 -16.67 15.25
C ALA A 151 -15.27 -15.88 14.55
N ALA A 152 -15.56 -15.16 13.46
CA ALA A 152 -14.55 -14.34 12.78
C ALA A 152 -14.02 -13.20 13.67
N ILE A 153 -14.87 -12.55 14.45
CA ILE A 153 -14.47 -11.51 15.41
C ILE A 153 -13.57 -12.12 16.50
N GLU A 154 -13.91 -13.29 17.02
CA GLU A 154 -13.11 -13.97 18.03
C GLU A 154 -11.71 -14.34 17.52
N VAL A 155 -11.63 -14.93 16.32
CA VAL A 155 -10.35 -15.23 15.65
C VAL A 155 -9.54 -13.95 15.41
N GLN A 156 -10.18 -12.87 14.96
CA GLN A 156 -9.49 -11.59 14.74
C GLN A 156 -8.93 -11.00 16.04
N ASN A 157 -9.68 -11.12 17.15
CA ASN A 157 -9.22 -10.70 18.47
C ASN A 157 -8.01 -11.52 18.93
N GLU A 158 -8.06 -12.84 18.77
CA GLU A 158 -6.96 -13.73 19.11
C GLU A 158 -5.69 -13.40 18.30
N LEU A 159 -5.81 -13.23 16.97
CA LEU A 159 -4.69 -12.83 16.12
C LEU A 159 -4.11 -11.47 16.54
N SER A 160 -4.96 -10.54 16.96
CA SER A 160 -4.53 -9.22 17.43
C SER A 160 -3.78 -9.32 18.76
N GLN A 161 -4.25 -10.16 19.69
CA GLN A 161 -3.57 -10.42 20.95
C GLN A 161 -2.19 -11.06 20.73
N ARG A 162 -2.09 -12.09 19.87
CA ARG A 162 -0.81 -12.72 19.52
C ARG A 162 0.18 -11.71 18.92
N LYS A 163 -0.29 -10.80 18.06
CA LYS A 163 0.57 -9.71 17.54
C LYS A 163 1.06 -8.79 18.65
N LEU A 164 0.21 -8.42 19.60
CA LEU A 164 0.62 -7.58 20.73
C LEU A 164 1.64 -8.29 21.62
N GLU A 165 1.50 -9.59 21.85
CA GLU A 165 2.47 -10.39 22.60
C GLU A 165 3.83 -10.42 21.90
N VAL A 166 3.86 -10.66 20.59
CA VAL A 166 5.08 -10.63 19.79
C VAL A 166 5.72 -9.24 19.82
N CYS A 167 4.93 -8.17 19.68
CA CYS A 167 5.44 -6.79 19.80
C CYS A 167 6.02 -6.50 21.19
N LYS A 168 5.38 -6.98 22.27
CA LYS A 168 5.91 -6.86 23.64
C LYS A 168 7.22 -7.60 23.80
N PHE A 169 7.31 -8.81 23.27
CA PHE A 169 8.54 -9.62 23.30
C PHE A 169 9.71 -8.91 22.59
N TYR A 170 9.49 -8.41 21.37
CA TYR A 170 10.52 -7.65 20.65
C TYR A 170 10.90 -6.35 21.37
N ARG A 171 9.92 -5.64 21.95
CA ARG A 171 10.21 -4.43 22.75
C ARG A 171 11.12 -4.75 23.94
N GLN A 172 10.84 -5.82 24.68
CA GLN A 172 11.69 -6.24 25.80
C GLN A 172 13.10 -6.64 25.34
N GLN A 173 13.24 -7.28 24.18
CA GLN A 173 14.56 -7.60 23.64
C GLN A 173 15.36 -6.33 23.29
N VAL A 174 14.72 -5.34 22.66
CA VAL A 174 15.35 -4.06 22.36
C VAL A 174 15.74 -3.31 23.64
N GLU A 175 14.85 -3.28 24.65
CA GLU A 175 15.14 -2.67 25.96
C GLU A 175 16.34 -3.35 26.65
N ARG A 176 16.42 -4.68 26.60
CA ARG A 176 17.55 -5.44 27.16
C ARG A 176 18.85 -5.15 26.42
N ALA A 177 18.84 -5.13 25.10
CA ALA A 177 20.02 -4.76 24.30
C ALA A 177 20.47 -3.32 24.60
N GLY A 178 19.52 -2.39 24.70
CA GLY A 178 19.77 -1.01 25.13
C GLY A 178 20.36 -0.91 26.54
N TYR A 179 19.88 -1.74 27.48
CA TYR A 179 20.44 -1.78 28.83
C TYR A 179 21.87 -2.35 28.87
N GLU A 180 22.13 -3.43 28.13
CA GLU A 180 23.45 -4.06 28.04
C GLU A 180 24.49 -3.13 27.39
N THR A 181 24.10 -2.39 26.35
CA THR A 181 24.96 -1.37 25.73
C THR A 181 25.31 -0.24 26.71
N GLU A 182 24.33 0.27 27.46
CA GLU A 182 24.55 1.33 28.46
C GLU A 182 25.47 0.86 29.61
N ILE A 183 25.36 -0.40 30.05
CA ILE A 183 26.30 -0.96 31.04
C ILE A 183 27.72 -1.03 30.45
N ALA A 184 27.88 -1.55 29.23
CA ALA A 184 29.18 -1.67 28.59
C ALA A 184 29.85 -0.29 28.42
N LYS A 185 29.07 0.71 27.99
CA LYS A 185 29.49 2.12 27.92
C LYS A 185 29.96 2.65 29.27
N LYS A 186 29.17 2.47 30.33
CA LYS A 186 29.54 2.92 31.69
C LYS A 186 30.84 2.27 32.17
N ARG A 187 31.03 0.97 31.91
CA ARG A 187 32.27 0.25 32.26
C ARG A 187 33.48 0.85 31.54
N TYR A 188 33.37 1.09 30.23
CA TYR A 188 34.44 1.74 29.47
C TYR A 188 34.77 3.15 29.99
N MET A 189 33.76 3.97 30.24
CA MET A 189 33.94 5.37 30.70
C MET A 189 34.54 5.49 32.11
N LEU A 190 34.48 4.43 32.93
CA LEU A 190 35.00 4.41 34.30
C LEU A 190 36.42 3.85 34.41
N VAL A 191 37.01 3.30 33.34
CA VAL A 191 38.36 2.73 33.38
C VAL A 191 39.42 3.83 33.36
N ASP A 192 40.47 3.64 34.17
CA ASP A 192 41.64 4.50 34.17
C ASP A 192 42.35 4.45 32.79
N PRO A 193 42.57 5.60 32.13
CA PRO A 193 43.27 5.67 30.84
C PRO A 193 44.66 5.02 30.82
N GLN A 194 45.33 4.88 31.97
CA GLN A 194 46.63 4.22 32.06
C GLN A 194 46.55 2.70 31.84
N ASN A 195 45.38 2.08 32.06
CA ASN A 195 45.14 0.65 31.84
C ASN A 195 44.72 0.37 30.38
N ARG A 196 45.62 0.66 29.45
CA ARG A 196 45.35 0.69 28.00
C ARG A 196 44.78 -0.62 27.44
N LEU A 197 45.27 -1.78 27.90
CA LEU A 197 44.77 -3.10 27.48
C LEU A 197 43.31 -3.31 27.89
N VAL A 198 42.96 -2.97 29.13
CA VAL A 198 41.59 -3.10 29.67
C VAL A 198 40.63 -2.14 28.97
N ALA A 199 41.07 -0.92 28.69
CA ALA A 199 40.27 0.06 27.94
C ALA A 199 39.95 -0.44 26.53
N THR A 200 40.92 -1.00 25.81
CA THR A 200 40.70 -1.55 24.45
C THR A 200 39.74 -2.75 24.43
N GLU A 201 39.79 -3.63 25.44
CA GLU A 201 38.86 -4.77 25.53
C GLU A 201 37.43 -4.30 25.84
N LEU A 202 37.26 -3.34 26.75
CA LEU A 202 35.93 -2.80 27.08
C LEU A 202 35.35 -1.98 25.94
N GLU A 203 36.18 -1.26 25.17
CA GLU A 203 35.77 -0.58 23.94
C GLU A 203 35.28 -1.59 22.89
N ALA A 204 36.02 -2.68 22.68
CA ALA A 204 35.62 -3.75 21.76
C ALA A 204 34.29 -4.40 22.21
N ALA A 205 34.13 -4.66 23.51
CA ALA A 205 32.90 -5.21 24.07
C ALA A 205 31.70 -4.26 23.92
N TRP A 206 31.90 -2.95 24.10
CA TRP A 206 30.85 -1.95 23.87
C TRP A 206 30.47 -1.87 22.39
N ASN A 207 31.46 -1.82 21.49
CA ASN A 207 31.24 -1.83 20.04
C ASN A 207 30.51 -3.08 19.54
N GLN A 208 30.77 -4.24 20.16
CA GLN A 208 30.06 -5.47 19.83
C GLN A 208 28.59 -5.40 20.25
N LYS A 209 28.29 -4.83 21.42
CA LYS A 209 26.92 -4.64 21.90
C LYS A 209 26.13 -3.59 21.10
N LEU A 210 26.80 -2.58 20.53
CA LEU A 210 26.16 -1.58 19.66
C LEU A 210 25.76 -2.12 18.28
N LYS A 211 26.40 -3.21 17.82
CA LYS A 211 26.14 -3.84 16.52
C LYS A 211 25.13 -4.98 16.57
N ALA A 212 24.79 -5.44 17.78
CA ALA A 212 23.84 -6.52 18.05
C ALA A 212 22.41 -5.99 18.21
#